data_AF-A0A956W3R7-F1
#
_entry.id   AF-A0A956W3R7-F1
#
_cell.length_a   1.000
_cell.length_b   1.000
_cell.length_c   1.000
_cell.angle_alpha   90.00
_cell.angle_beta   90.00
_cell.angle_gamma   90.00
#
_symmetry.space_group_name_H-M   'P 1'
#
loop_
_entity.id
_entity.type
_entity.pdbx_description
1 polymer ?
#
loop_
_entity_poly.entity_id
_entity_poly.type
_entity_poly.pdbx_seq_one_letter_code
_entity_poly.pdbx_strand_id
1 'polypeptide(L)'
;SAAPVSEVQVVRDWSYAASRFAGESWVMTGDAACFIDPLFSSGVHLALSSGVMAAAYVTTAFKNPGLKDAAAAAYESLYRQQYGHFREMARLFYASNSSVDSYFWEARKITGDELSDPREAFVRAVAGQPPIGYERVVLERGDAPPAFRDAVKSVESERARRIRETGDIQVLRTRAPALEPGLKLEQAAVLGEGQFEPGYLLRRDTGDPGTPVSGVVAAALARADGTSTIEAIAAAVAEGSNREVAATITETVVAAFRILYVDGIVRELRVEA
;
A
#
# COMPACT_ATOMS: atom_id res chain seq x y z
N SER A 1 37.23 -31.68 -17.23
CA SER A 1 35.89 -32.04 -16.72
C SER A 1 35.48 -30.99 -15.70
N ALA A 2 34.26 -30.48 -15.76
CA ALA A 2 33.71 -29.68 -14.67
C ALA A 2 33.20 -30.65 -13.58
N ALA A 3 33.56 -30.40 -12.33
CA ALA A 3 33.06 -31.15 -11.16
C ALA A 3 32.55 -30.14 -10.12
N PRO A 4 31.47 -30.45 -9.39
CA PRO A 4 30.95 -29.56 -8.35
C PRO A 4 32.02 -29.35 -7.26
N VAL A 5 32.19 -28.10 -6.85
CA VAL A 5 33.14 -27.71 -5.78
C VAL A 5 32.51 -27.79 -4.37
N SER A 6 31.21 -28.10 -4.29
CA SER A 6 30.46 -28.22 -3.04
C SER A 6 29.34 -29.26 -3.18
N GLU A 7 28.80 -29.69 -2.04
CA GLU A 7 27.63 -30.56 -1.98
C GLU A 7 26.39 -29.86 -2.59
N VAL A 8 25.54 -30.63 -3.27
CA VAL A 8 24.28 -30.14 -3.82
C VAL A 8 23.23 -30.17 -2.72
N GLN A 9 22.64 -29.02 -2.41
CA GLN A 9 21.56 -28.91 -1.43
C GLN A 9 20.20 -28.80 -2.13
N VAL A 10 19.19 -29.45 -1.56
CA VAL A 10 17.81 -29.38 -2.03
C VAL A 10 16.95 -28.80 -0.92
N VAL A 11 16.28 -27.68 -1.22
CA VAL A 11 15.31 -27.04 -0.33
C VAL A 11 13.92 -27.24 -0.94
N ARG A 12 12.92 -27.51 -0.09
CA ARG A 12 11.50 -27.64 -0.45
C ARG A 12 10.71 -26.55 0.29
N ASP A 13 9.51 -26.26 -0.21
CA ASP A 13 8.60 -25.16 0.16
C ASP A 13 8.80 -23.89 -0.66
N TRP A 14 7.88 -23.67 -1.60
CA TRP A 14 7.97 -22.62 -2.62
C TRP A 14 7.43 -21.28 -2.15
N SER A 15 6.36 -21.27 -1.35
CA SER A 15 5.78 -20.06 -0.75
C SER A 15 4.82 -20.44 0.38
N TYR A 16 4.90 -19.73 1.50
CA TYR A 16 3.97 -19.92 2.63
C TYR A 16 3.80 -18.61 3.42
N ALA A 17 2.73 -18.55 4.21
CA ALA A 17 2.51 -17.50 5.18
C ALA A 17 1.82 -18.08 6.42
N ALA A 18 2.29 -17.70 7.60
CA ALA A 18 1.64 -18.03 8.86
C ALA A 18 0.23 -17.39 8.93
N SER A 19 -0.67 -18.01 9.69
CA SER A 19 -2.03 -17.52 9.90
C SER A 19 -2.09 -16.26 10.78
N ARG A 20 -1.05 -16.00 11.57
CA ARG A 20 -0.84 -14.77 12.36
C ARG A 20 0.64 -14.42 12.37
N PHE A 21 0.97 -13.13 12.33
CA PHE A 21 2.36 -12.65 12.34
C PHE A 21 2.76 -12.06 13.70
N ALA A 22 1.79 -11.73 14.55
CA ALA A 22 2.02 -11.32 15.92
C ALA A 22 0.93 -11.88 16.84
N GLY A 23 1.23 -11.92 18.14
CA GLY A 23 0.27 -12.30 19.16
C GLY A 23 0.73 -11.91 20.55
N GLU A 24 0.13 -12.51 21.56
CA GLU A 24 0.44 -12.21 22.96
C GLU A 24 1.91 -12.53 23.26
N SER A 25 2.71 -11.47 23.45
CA SER A 25 4.14 -11.57 23.79
C SER A 25 5.04 -12.23 22.72
N TRP A 26 4.62 -12.27 21.45
CA TRP A 26 5.47 -12.73 20.34
C TRP A 26 5.21 -11.98 19.03
N VAL A 27 6.21 -11.98 18.15
CA VAL A 27 6.16 -11.48 16.78
C VAL A 27 7.06 -12.34 15.90
N MET A 28 6.61 -12.65 14.67
CA MET A 28 7.35 -13.42 13.67
C MET A 28 7.90 -12.48 12.61
N THR A 29 9.16 -12.65 12.21
CA THR A 29 9.82 -11.84 11.18
C THR A 29 10.51 -12.74 10.14
N GLY A 30 10.71 -12.22 8.93
CA GLY A 30 11.31 -12.97 7.83
C GLY A 30 10.61 -14.29 7.54
N ASP A 31 11.41 -15.31 7.22
CA ASP A 31 10.93 -16.66 6.89
C ASP A 31 10.12 -17.30 8.02
N ALA A 32 10.25 -16.87 9.28
CA ALA A 32 9.40 -17.37 10.36
C ALA A 32 7.91 -16.96 10.18
N ALA A 33 7.65 -15.83 9.51
CA ALA A 33 6.30 -15.34 9.25
C ALA A 33 5.80 -15.75 7.86
N CYS A 34 6.60 -15.54 6.83
CA CYS A 34 6.24 -15.85 5.46
C CYS A 34 7.49 -15.96 4.58
N PHE A 35 7.39 -16.81 3.55
CA PHE A 35 8.41 -16.99 2.54
C PHE A 35 7.77 -16.96 1.16
N ILE A 36 8.52 -16.43 0.20
CA ILE A 36 8.17 -16.40 -1.21
C ILE A 36 9.32 -16.94 -2.05
N ASP A 37 8.96 -17.49 -3.21
CA ASP A 37 9.91 -17.96 -4.21
C ASP A 37 11.07 -16.97 -4.42
N PRO A 38 12.33 -17.46 -4.43
CA PRO A 38 13.52 -16.62 -4.49
C PRO A 38 13.75 -15.95 -5.86
N LEU A 39 12.81 -16.03 -6.81
CA LEU A 39 12.85 -15.43 -8.14
C LEU A 39 13.39 -13.99 -8.17
N PHE A 40 13.01 -13.17 -7.18
CA PHE A 40 13.42 -11.76 -7.09
C PHE A 40 14.43 -11.47 -5.96
N SER A 41 14.95 -12.50 -5.30
CA SER A 41 15.84 -12.34 -4.13
C SER A 41 15.25 -11.43 -3.03
N SER A 42 13.93 -11.42 -2.87
CA SER A 42 13.21 -10.53 -1.95
C SER A 42 13.25 -10.98 -0.49
N GLY A 43 13.69 -12.22 -0.20
CA GLY A 43 13.68 -12.79 1.16
C GLY A 43 14.44 -11.95 2.18
N VAL A 44 15.67 -11.51 1.86
CA VAL A 44 16.46 -10.65 2.75
C VAL A 44 15.79 -9.28 2.95
N HIS A 45 15.18 -8.72 1.91
CA HIS A 45 14.44 -7.47 2.01
C HIS A 45 13.23 -7.60 2.96
N LEU A 46 12.43 -8.66 2.80
CA LEU A 46 11.28 -8.95 3.66
C LEU A 46 11.72 -9.21 5.12
N ALA A 47 12.82 -9.93 5.32
CA ALA A 47 13.38 -10.18 6.66
C ALA A 47 13.82 -8.89 7.35
N LEU A 48 14.55 -8.01 6.65
CA LEU A 48 15.01 -6.74 7.23
C LEU A 48 13.85 -5.77 7.45
N SER A 49 12.93 -5.63 6.49
CA SER A 49 11.78 -4.74 6.61
C SER A 49 10.88 -5.15 7.77
N SER A 50 10.54 -6.44 7.86
CA SER A 50 9.74 -6.96 8.98
C SER A 50 10.47 -6.88 10.31
N GLY A 51 11.80 -7.01 10.35
CA GLY A 51 12.61 -6.80 11.55
C GLY A 51 12.50 -5.36 12.09
N VAL A 52 12.59 -4.36 11.21
CA VAL A 52 12.42 -2.95 11.59
C VAL A 52 11.00 -2.67 12.09
N MET A 53 9.98 -3.15 11.38
CA MET A 53 8.58 -2.99 11.81
C MET A 53 8.28 -3.72 13.13
N ALA A 54 8.87 -4.90 13.34
CA ALA A 54 8.73 -5.65 14.58
C ALA A 54 9.39 -4.93 15.75
N ALA A 55 10.56 -4.31 15.54
CA ALA A 55 11.21 -3.47 16.55
C ALA A 55 10.32 -2.28 16.94
N ALA A 56 9.64 -1.66 15.96
CA ALA A 56 8.67 -0.59 16.22
C ALA A 56 7.45 -1.10 17.02
N TYR A 57 6.92 -2.27 16.66
CA TYR A 57 5.84 -2.92 17.41
C TYR A 57 6.24 -3.20 18.86
N VAL A 58 7.38 -3.85 19.08
CA VAL A 58 7.89 -4.18 20.43
C VAL A 58 8.10 -2.91 21.25
N THR A 59 8.71 -1.87 20.66
CA THR A 59 8.89 -0.57 21.32
C THR A 59 7.55 0.03 21.74
N THR A 60 6.54 -0.05 20.87
CA THR A 60 5.18 0.43 21.16
C THR A 60 4.55 -0.36 22.30
N ALA A 61 4.62 -1.69 22.26
CA ALA A 61 4.04 -2.56 23.27
C ALA A 61 4.61 -2.28 24.67
N PHE A 62 5.90 -1.94 24.77
CA PHE A 62 6.54 -1.55 26.03
C PHE A 62 6.19 -0.13 26.49
N LYS A 63 6.21 0.86 25.58
CA LYS A 63 5.97 2.27 25.94
C LYS A 63 4.50 2.61 26.12
N ASN A 64 3.62 1.99 25.33
CA ASN A 64 2.19 2.22 25.32
C ASN A 64 1.43 0.88 25.21
N PRO A 65 1.28 0.13 26.32
CA PRO A 65 0.59 -1.15 26.32
C PRO A 65 -0.86 -1.08 25.80
N GLY A 66 -1.53 0.07 25.94
CA GLY A 66 -2.89 0.27 25.43
C GLY A 66 -2.98 0.30 23.90
N LEU A 67 -1.88 0.54 23.19
CA LEU A 67 -1.83 0.52 21.72
C LEU A 67 -1.29 -0.82 21.17
N LYS A 68 -0.89 -1.75 22.04
CA LYS A 68 -0.24 -3.01 21.65
C LYS A 68 -1.04 -3.80 20.62
N ASP A 69 -2.32 -4.04 20.87
CA ASP A 69 -3.14 -4.88 19.98
C ASP A 69 -3.36 -4.21 18.62
N ALA A 70 -3.60 -2.89 18.62
CA ALA A 70 -3.71 -2.11 17.39
C ALA A 70 -2.39 -2.10 16.60
N ALA A 71 -1.25 -1.99 17.28
CA ALA A 71 0.08 -2.04 16.67
C ALA A 71 0.42 -3.43 16.11
N ALA A 72 -0.01 -4.51 16.78
CA ALA A 72 0.13 -5.87 16.29
C ALA A 72 -0.67 -6.08 15.00
N ALA A 73 -1.92 -5.61 14.95
CA ALA A 73 -2.76 -5.66 13.77
C ALA A 73 -2.17 -4.84 12.60
N ALA A 74 -1.65 -3.64 12.89
CA ALA A 74 -1.00 -2.79 11.90
C ALA A 74 0.29 -3.43 11.35
N TYR A 75 1.13 -4.01 12.22
CA TYR A 75 2.31 -4.77 11.84
C TYR A 75 1.96 -5.92 10.88
N GLU A 76 0.97 -6.75 11.25
CA GLU A 76 0.55 -7.88 10.44
C GLU A 76 -0.01 -7.42 9.08
N SER A 77 -0.85 -6.38 9.06
CA SER A 77 -1.41 -5.81 7.84
C SER A 77 -0.32 -5.31 6.88
N LEU A 78 0.64 -4.53 7.38
CA LEU A 78 1.73 -3.98 6.57
C LEU A 78 2.62 -5.09 6.00
N TYR A 79 2.98 -6.08 6.82
CA TYR A 79 3.86 -7.14 6.36
C TYR A 79 3.16 -8.09 5.38
N ARG A 80 1.88 -8.40 5.60
CA ARG A 80 1.06 -9.16 4.63
C ARG A 80 0.91 -8.41 3.32
N GLN A 81 0.74 -7.09 3.35
CA GLN A 81 0.70 -6.27 2.15
C GLN A 81 2.01 -6.39 1.36
N GLN A 82 3.17 -6.23 2.00
CA GLN A 82 4.47 -6.39 1.34
C GLN A 82 4.64 -7.80 0.74
N TYR A 83 4.33 -8.84 1.51
CA TYR A 83 4.34 -10.22 1.03
C TYR A 83 3.44 -10.42 -0.20
N GLY A 84 2.20 -9.89 -0.16
CA GLY A 84 1.23 -9.97 -1.24
C GLY A 84 1.73 -9.33 -2.54
N HIS A 85 2.43 -8.20 -2.47
CA HIS A 85 3.02 -7.55 -3.64
C HIS A 85 4.04 -8.47 -4.34
N PHE A 86 5.02 -9.00 -3.60
CA PHE A 86 6.00 -9.91 -4.20
C PHE A 86 5.34 -11.20 -4.70
N ARG A 87 4.30 -11.70 -4.03
CA ARG A 87 3.55 -12.90 -4.44
C ARG A 87 2.86 -12.69 -5.79
N GLU A 88 2.24 -11.53 -5.98
CA GLU A 88 1.61 -11.19 -7.25
C GLU A 88 2.65 -11.00 -8.37
N MET A 89 3.80 -10.38 -8.07
CA MET A 89 4.89 -10.29 -9.03
C MET A 89 5.38 -11.66 -9.51
N ALA A 90 5.60 -12.58 -8.59
CA ALA A 90 6.03 -13.93 -8.93
C ALA A 90 4.97 -14.64 -9.77
N ARG A 91 3.69 -14.53 -9.37
CA ARG A 91 2.55 -15.07 -10.12
C ARG A 91 2.50 -14.54 -11.56
N LEU A 92 2.69 -13.23 -11.76
CA LEU A 92 2.69 -12.59 -13.08
C LEU A 92 3.88 -13.03 -13.92
N PHE A 93 5.07 -13.13 -13.33
CA PHE A 93 6.26 -13.62 -14.02
C PHE A 93 6.07 -15.06 -14.52
N TYR A 94 5.57 -15.96 -13.67
CA TYR A 94 5.26 -17.33 -14.09
C TYR A 94 4.17 -17.39 -15.17
N ALA A 95 3.14 -16.55 -15.08
CA ALA A 95 2.09 -16.49 -16.09
C ALA A 95 2.60 -15.98 -17.45
N SER A 96 3.65 -15.16 -17.45
CA SER A 96 4.24 -14.57 -18.66
C SER A 96 5.24 -15.47 -19.38
N ASN A 97 5.75 -16.52 -18.73
CA ASN A 97 6.81 -17.36 -19.30
C ASN A 97 6.25 -18.69 -19.82
N SER A 98 5.85 -18.72 -21.09
CA SER A 98 5.29 -19.87 -21.81
C SER A 98 6.28 -21.02 -22.10
N SER A 99 7.48 -21.01 -21.52
CA SER A 99 8.52 -22.04 -21.68
C SER A 99 8.72 -22.95 -20.46
N VAL A 100 7.99 -22.71 -19.35
CA VAL A 100 8.07 -23.53 -18.11
C VAL A 100 7.02 -24.65 -18.10
N ASP A 101 6.73 -25.20 -19.28
CA ASP A 101 5.68 -26.20 -19.46
C ASP A 101 6.16 -27.60 -19.05
N SER A 102 5.66 -28.09 -17.90
CA SER A 102 5.16 -29.46 -17.74
C SER A 102 4.79 -29.74 -16.26
N TYR A 103 5.65 -29.39 -15.30
CA TYR A 103 5.43 -29.72 -13.89
C TYR A 103 4.70 -28.62 -13.10
N PHE A 104 4.91 -27.35 -13.48
CA PHE A 104 4.39 -26.19 -12.75
C PHE A 104 2.88 -25.92 -12.97
N TRP A 105 2.33 -26.34 -14.12
CA TRP A 105 0.89 -26.16 -14.41
C TRP A 105 -0.02 -27.07 -13.59
N GLU A 106 0.45 -28.25 -13.17
CA GLU A 106 -0.35 -29.18 -12.36
C GLU A 106 -0.52 -28.70 -10.90
N ALA A 107 0.50 -28.07 -10.32
CA ALA A 107 0.44 -27.56 -8.94
C ALA A 107 -0.64 -26.48 -8.75
N ARG A 108 -0.96 -25.74 -9.84
CA ARG A 108 -1.93 -24.64 -9.84
C ARG A 108 -3.39 -25.11 -9.86
N LYS A 109 -3.67 -26.35 -10.26
CA LYS A 109 -5.03 -26.94 -10.21
C LYS A 109 -5.46 -27.30 -8.78
N ILE A 110 -4.53 -27.41 -7.85
CA ILE A 110 -4.79 -27.90 -6.49
C ILE A 110 -5.11 -26.74 -5.53
N THR A 111 -4.57 -25.55 -5.77
CA THR A 111 -4.86 -24.35 -4.97
C THR A 111 -5.74 -23.39 -5.78
N GLY A 112 -7.06 -23.60 -5.70
CA GLY A 112 -8.03 -22.60 -6.16
C GLY A 112 -7.82 -21.29 -5.39
N ASP A 113 -7.72 -20.17 -6.09
CA ASP A 113 -7.39 -18.88 -5.47
C ASP A 113 -8.33 -17.80 -6.03
N GLU A 114 -9.42 -17.56 -5.30
CA GLU A 114 -10.29 -16.38 -5.39
C GLU A 114 -9.78 -15.31 -4.42
N LEU A 115 -8.89 -14.42 -4.86
CA LEU A 115 -8.63 -13.15 -4.19
C LEU A 115 -8.47 -12.07 -5.27
N SER A 116 -9.53 -11.30 -5.49
CA SER A 116 -9.62 -10.28 -6.54
C SER A 116 -8.92 -8.96 -6.19
N ASP A 117 -8.58 -8.74 -4.92
CA ASP A 117 -8.09 -7.45 -4.41
C ASP A 117 -6.56 -7.22 -4.52
N PRO A 118 -5.68 -8.21 -4.25
CA PRO A 118 -4.22 -7.99 -4.28
C PRO A 118 -3.68 -7.56 -5.65
N ARG A 119 -4.31 -8.01 -6.74
CA ARG A 119 -3.94 -7.65 -8.11
C ARG A 119 -4.24 -6.18 -8.41
N GLU A 120 -5.37 -5.66 -7.96
CA GLU A 120 -5.73 -4.25 -8.15
C GLU A 120 -4.81 -3.34 -7.33
N ALA A 121 -4.57 -3.68 -6.06
CA ALA A 121 -3.60 -2.99 -5.21
C ALA A 121 -2.21 -2.97 -5.84
N PHE A 122 -1.77 -4.11 -6.40
CA PHE A 122 -0.49 -4.21 -7.12
C PHE A 122 -0.46 -3.33 -8.38
N VAL A 123 -1.48 -3.37 -9.23
CA VAL A 123 -1.55 -2.50 -10.43
C VAL A 123 -1.44 -1.02 -10.05
N ARG A 124 -2.16 -0.58 -9.01
CA ARG A 124 -2.09 0.80 -8.51
C ARG A 124 -0.72 1.15 -7.94
N ALA A 125 -0.12 0.25 -7.16
CA ALA A 125 1.20 0.45 -6.58
C ALA A 125 2.28 0.65 -7.66
N VAL A 126 2.26 -0.19 -8.71
CA VAL A 126 3.24 -0.11 -9.81
C VAL A 126 3.01 1.12 -10.69
N ALA A 127 1.76 1.49 -10.96
CA ALA A 127 1.43 2.65 -11.78
C ALA A 127 1.73 4.00 -11.08
N GLY A 128 1.92 4.01 -9.76
CA GLY A 128 2.16 5.22 -8.95
C GLY A 128 3.63 5.52 -8.62
N GLN A 129 4.53 4.53 -8.72
CA GLN A 129 5.95 4.65 -8.32
C GLN A 129 6.83 5.17 -9.48
N PRO A 130 7.81 6.07 -9.23
CA PRO A 130 8.85 6.36 -10.21
C PRO A 130 9.67 5.09 -10.54
N PRO A 131 10.09 4.91 -11.79
CA PRO A 131 10.52 3.61 -12.32
C PRO A 131 11.95 3.25 -11.93
N ILE A 132 12.15 2.63 -10.76
CA ILE A 132 13.49 2.21 -10.31
C ILE A 132 13.51 0.77 -9.73
N GLY A 133 12.37 0.07 -9.62
CA GLY A 133 12.24 -1.21 -8.90
C GLY A 133 12.02 -2.49 -9.72
N TYR A 134 11.91 -3.62 -8.99
CA TYR A 134 11.68 -4.96 -9.52
C TYR A 134 10.38 -5.08 -10.34
N GLU A 135 9.39 -4.23 -10.06
CA GLU A 135 8.06 -4.29 -10.67
C GLU A 135 8.13 -3.99 -12.18
N ARG A 136 9.10 -3.15 -12.59
CA ARG A 136 9.32 -2.80 -13.99
C ARG A 136 10.04 -3.90 -14.76
N VAL A 137 10.84 -4.74 -14.10
CA VAL A 137 11.48 -5.91 -14.74
C VAL A 137 10.44 -6.89 -15.24
N VAL A 138 9.36 -7.11 -14.48
CA VAL A 138 8.23 -7.97 -14.90
C VAL A 138 7.50 -7.37 -16.11
N LEU A 139 7.37 -6.05 -16.16
CA LEU A 139 6.73 -5.32 -17.26
C LEU A 139 7.58 -5.26 -18.54
N GLU A 140 8.89 -5.06 -18.41
CA GLU A 140 9.80 -4.81 -19.54
C GLU A 140 10.49 -6.08 -20.07
N ARG A 141 10.78 -7.06 -19.21
CA ARG A 141 11.47 -8.30 -19.59
C ARG A 141 10.55 -9.52 -19.68
N GLY A 142 9.39 -9.51 -19.01
CA GLY A 142 8.39 -10.57 -19.08
C GLY A 142 7.30 -10.30 -20.13
N ASP A 143 6.74 -11.34 -20.74
CA ASP A 143 5.53 -11.19 -21.56
C ASP A 143 4.28 -11.04 -20.68
N ALA A 144 4.20 -9.97 -19.88
CA ALA A 144 3.10 -9.76 -18.94
C ALA A 144 1.73 -9.89 -19.65
N PRO A 145 0.73 -10.57 -19.05
CA PRO A 145 -0.55 -10.81 -19.70
C PRO A 145 -1.16 -9.52 -20.28
N PRO A 146 -1.73 -9.52 -21.51
CA PRO A 146 -2.26 -8.31 -22.14
C PRO A 146 -3.19 -7.51 -21.23
N ALA A 147 -4.14 -8.18 -20.57
CA ALA A 147 -5.06 -7.56 -19.62
C ALA A 147 -4.37 -6.85 -18.44
N PHE A 148 -3.20 -7.31 -18.00
CA PHE A 148 -2.42 -6.63 -16.96
C PHE A 148 -1.74 -5.38 -17.49
N ARG A 149 -1.12 -5.46 -18.67
CA ARG A 149 -0.49 -4.29 -19.32
C ARG A 149 -1.51 -3.19 -19.61
N ASP A 150 -2.69 -3.57 -20.10
CA ASP A 150 -3.76 -2.62 -20.41
C ASP A 150 -4.29 -1.95 -19.13
N ALA A 151 -4.41 -2.71 -18.03
CA ALA A 151 -4.78 -2.16 -16.73
C ALA A 151 -3.76 -1.13 -16.22
N VAL A 152 -2.46 -1.44 -16.27
CA VAL A 152 -1.40 -0.51 -15.86
C VAL A 152 -1.43 0.77 -16.72
N LYS A 153 -1.49 0.64 -18.04
CA LYS A 153 -1.57 1.80 -18.95
C LYS A 153 -2.81 2.65 -18.69
N SER A 154 -3.95 2.02 -18.39
CA SER A 154 -5.17 2.74 -18.07
C SER A 154 -5.02 3.57 -16.79
N VAL A 155 -4.41 2.99 -15.74
CA VAL A 155 -4.16 3.70 -14.47
C VAL A 155 -3.15 4.83 -14.68
N GLU A 156 -2.05 4.59 -15.39
CA GLU A 156 -1.05 5.61 -15.71
C GLU A 156 -1.64 6.79 -16.49
N SER A 157 -2.47 6.49 -17.51
CA SER A 157 -3.12 7.50 -18.34
C SER A 157 -4.10 8.36 -17.52
N GLU A 158 -4.88 7.71 -16.65
CA GLU A 158 -5.80 8.39 -15.74
C GLU A 158 -5.03 9.26 -14.73
N ARG A 159 -3.96 8.73 -14.14
CA ARG A 159 -3.10 9.48 -13.21
C ARG A 159 -2.48 10.71 -13.87
N ALA A 160 -1.97 10.57 -15.10
CA ALA A 160 -1.42 11.67 -15.87
C ALA A 160 -2.48 12.74 -16.19
N ARG A 161 -3.72 12.34 -16.47
CA ARG A 161 -4.85 13.27 -16.64
C ARG A 161 -5.11 14.06 -15.36
N ARG A 162 -5.23 13.39 -14.21
CA ARG A 162 -5.49 14.02 -12.91
C ARG A 162 -4.37 14.95 -12.44
N ILE A 163 -3.11 14.63 -12.76
CA ILE A 163 -1.97 15.51 -12.51
C ILE A 163 -2.11 16.81 -13.30
N ARG A 164 -2.52 16.75 -14.57
CA ARG A 164 -2.75 17.95 -15.39
C ARG A 164 -3.91 18.80 -14.85
N GLU A 165 -5.00 18.16 -14.43
CA GLU A 165 -6.18 18.84 -13.86
C GLU A 165 -5.87 19.57 -12.55
N THR A 166 -4.87 19.10 -11.79
CA THR A 166 -4.45 19.69 -10.50
C THR A 166 -3.16 20.50 -10.59
N GLY A 167 -2.75 20.88 -11.80
CA GLY A 167 -1.52 21.66 -12.03
C GLY A 167 -1.61 23.09 -11.51
N ASP A 168 -2.80 23.71 -11.53
CA ASP A 168 -3.06 25.02 -10.96
C ASP A 168 -3.61 24.89 -9.54
N ILE A 169 -2.77 25.21 -8.56
CA ILE A 169 -3.12 25.12 -7.14
C ILE A 169 -4.21 26.14 -6.75
N GLN A 170 -4.27 27.31 -7.40
CA GLN A 170 -5.29 28.31 -7.09
C GLN A 170 -6.67 27.83 -7.56
N VAL A 171 -6.73 27.20 -8.73
CA VAL A 171 -7.96 26.55 -9.21
C VAL A 171 -8.33 25.34 -8.35
N LEU A 172 -7.35 24.56 -7.87
CA LEU A 172 -7.61 23.42 -7.00
C LEU A 172 -8.29 23.83 -5.69
N ARG A 173 -7.82 24.91 -5.05
CA ARG A 173 -8.36 25.43 -3.79
C ARG A 173 -9.87 25.71 -3.83
N THR A 174 -10.39 26.08 -5.00
CA THR A 174 -11.82 26.38 -5.20
C THR A 174 -12.68 25.16 -5.53
N ARG A 175 -12.09 23.96 -5.64
CA ARG A 175 -12.85 22.73 -5.94
C ARG A 175 -13.40 22.09 -4.67
N ALA A 176 -14.56 21.45 -4.81
CA ALA A 176 -15.16 20.63 -3.74
C ALA A 176 -14.80 19.15 -3.95
N PRO A 177 -14.05 18.52 -3.02
CA PRO A 177 -13.64 17.13 -3.14
C PRO A 177 -14.77 16.18 -2.74
N ALA A 178 -15.10 15.24 -3.62
CA ALA A 178 -16.04 14.17 -3.33
C ALA A 178 -15.28 12.84 -3.17
N LEU A 179 -15.38 12.25 -1.99
CA LEU A 179 -14.77 10.95 -1.69
C LEU A 179 -15.50 9.83 -2.44
N GLU A 180 -14.79 8.72 -2.63
CA GLU A 180 -15.38 7.51 -3.15
C GLU A 180 -16.39 6.90 -2.15
N PRO A 181 -17.59 6.47 -2.60
CA PRO A 181 -18.56 5.83 -1.72
C PRO A 181 -17.97 4.61 -1.02
N GLY A 182 -18.21 4.48 0.28
CA GLY A 182 -17.74 3.35 1.08
C GLY A 182 -16.41 3.56 1.80
N LEU A 183 -15.66 4.63 1.47
CA LEU A 183 -14.46 4.99 2.23
C LEU A 183 -14.80 5.32 3.69
N LYS A 184 -14.05 4.73 4.62
CA LYS A 184 -14.16 4.96 6.07
C LYS A 184 -12.82 5.41 6.63
N LEU A 185 -12.90 6.40 7.51
CA LEU A 185 -11.80 6.79 8.39
C LEU A 185 -11.91 6.00 9.68
N GLU A 186 -10.91 5.20 9.97
CA GLU A 186 -10.85 4.37 11.18
C GLU A 186 -9.63 4.76 12.00
N GLN A 187 -9.80 4.85 13.32
CA GLN A 187 -8.67 4.99 14.22
C GLN A 187 -7.87 3.69 14.24
N ALA A 188 -6.56 3.80 14.08
CA ALA A 188 -5.68 2.66 14.05
C ALA A 188 -4.27 3.06 14.52
N ALA A 189 -3.42 2.06 14.75
CA ALA A 189 -2.01 2.29 14.94
C ALA A 189 -1.34 2.49 13.56
N VAL A 190 -0.60 3.58 13.40
CA VAL A 190 0.15 3.91 12.18
C VAL A 190 1.64 3.85 12.49
N LEU A 191 2.44 3.28 11.59
CA LEU A 191 3.88 3.21 11.77
C LEU A 191 4.49 4.63 11.64
N GLY A 192 5.01 5.15 12.75
CA GLY A 192 5.80 6.38 12.81
C GLY A 192 7.30 6.09 12.86
N GLU A 193 8.09 7.04 13.37
CA GLU A 193 9.54 6.86 13.51
C GLU A 193 9.88 5.94 14.68
N GLY A 194 10.13 4.67 14.36
CA GLY A 194 10.62 3.66 15.32
C GLY A 194 9.58 3.14 16.31
N GLN A 195 8.32 3.54 16.19
CA GLN A 195 7.18 3.02 16.96
C GLN A 195 5.87 3.25 16.19
N PHE A 196 4.82 2.56 16.58
CA PHE A 196 3.46 2.81 16.13
C PHE A 196 2.81 3.89 17.00
N GLU A 197 2.02 4.74 16.37
CA GLU A 197 1.37 5.88 17.00
C GLU A 197 -0.14 5.87 16.71
N PRO A 198 -0.98 6.45 17.58
CA PRO A 198 -2.40 6.63 17.28
C PRO A 198 -2.55 7.51 16.03
N GLY A 199 -3.26 6.98 15.03
CA GLY A 199 -3.49 7.68 13.77
C GLY A 199 -4.80 7.23 13.12
N TYR A 200 -4.91 7.50 11.84
CA TYR A 200 -6.09 7.17 11.05
C TYR A 200 -5.69 6.39 9.80
N LEU A 201 -6.46 5.36 9.50
CA LEU A 201 -6.42 4.68 8.21
C LEU A 201 -7.66 5.05 7.42
N LEU A 202 -7.47 5.39 6.15
CA LEU A 202 -8.53 5.53 5.18
C LEU A 202 -8.68 4.18 4.45
N ARG A 203 -9.83 3.53 4.61
CA ARG A 203 -10.11 2.18 4.11
C ARG A 203 -11.36 2.12 3.25
N ARG A 204 -11.34 1.27 2.23
CA ARG A 204 -12.51 0.96 1.40
C ARG A 204 -13.42 -0.09 2.04
N ASP A 205 -12.82 -1.13 2.61
CA ASP A 205 -13.54 -2.23 3.25
C ASP A 205 -12.72 -2.85 4.40
N THR A 206 -13.25 -3.91 5.02
CA THR A 206 -12.62 -4.61 6.16
C THR A 206 -11.37 -5.43 5.79
N GLY A 207 -11.06 -5.60 4.49
CA GLY A 207 -9.90 -6.33 3.98
C GLY A 207 -8.78 -5.42 3.47
N ASP A 208 -9.10 -4.17 3.11
CA ASP A 208 -8.17 -3.16 2.66
C ASP A 208 -7.16 -2.81 3.78
N PRO A 209 -5.83 -2.94 3.53
CA PRO A 209 -4.82 -2.54 4.51
C PRO A 209 -4.98 -1.08 4.94
N GLY A 210 -5.53 -0.24 4.05
CA GLY A 210 -5.82 1.16 4.29
C GLY A 210 -4.63 2.07 4.05
N THR A 211 -4.91 3.34 3.76
CA THR A 211 -3.90 4.37 3.59
C THR A 211 -3.76 5.17 4.87
N PRO A 212 -2.57 5.23 5.51
CA PRO A 212 -2.36 6.07 6.68
C PRO A 212 -2.47 7.55 6.32
N VAL A 213 -3.23 8.28 7.13
CA VAL A 213 -3.42 9.73 6.99
C VAL A 213 -3.13 10.43 8.31
N SER A 214 -2.55 11.63 8.24
CA SER A 214 -2.30 12.45 9.42
C SER A 214 -3.61 12.94 10.03
N GLY A 215 -3.59 13.36 11.31
CA GLY A 215 -4.79 13.90 11.97
C GLY A 215 -5.40 15.11 11.25
N VAL A 216 -4.55 15.98 10.68
CA VAL A 216 -5.00 17.13 9.88
C VAL A 216 -5.73 16.66 8.62
N VAL A 217 -5.18 15.66 7.91
CA VAL A 217 -5.80 15.10 6.71
C VAL A 217 -7.08 14.35 7.04
N ALA A 218 -7.13 13.59 8.14
CA ALA A 218 -8.34 12.93 8.62
C ALA A 218 -9.45 13.94 8.94
N ALA A 219 -9.10 15.05 9.61
CA ALA A 219 -10.05 16.13 9.91
C ALA A 219 -10.58 16.81 8.64
N ALA A 220 -9.74 16.98 7.62
CA ALA A 220 -10.15 17.52 6.33
C ALA A 220 -11.05 16.54 5.55
N LEU A 221 -10.68 15.27 5.51
CA LEU A 221 -11.47 14.21 4.85
C LEU A 221 -12.85 14.03 5.48
N ALA A 222 -12.97 14.17 6.80
CA ALA A 222 -14.25 14.14 7.51
C ALA A 222 -15.21 15.27 7.08
N ARG A 223 -14.69 16.33 6.44
CA ARG A 223 -15.43 17.49 5.93
C ARG A 223 -15.57 17.49 4.41
N ALA A 224 -15.05 16.47 3.71
CA ALA A 224 -15.13 16.33 2.26
C ALA A 224 -16.50 15.79 1.83
N ASP A 225 -17.52 16.65 1.93
CA ASP A 225 -18.92 16.34 1.62
C ASP A 225 -19.28 16.44 0.10
N GLY A 226 -18.31 16.83 -0.74
CA GLY A 226 -18.52 17.06 -2.17
C GLY A 226 -19.17 18.40 -2.51
N THR A 227 -19.33 19.30 -1.52
CA THR A 227 -19.89 20.66 -1.67
C THR A 227 -18.95 21.74 -1.14
N SER A 228 -18.30 21.50 0.00
CA SER A 228 -17.34 22.41 0.62
C SER A 228 -16.05 22.44 -0.19
N THR A 229 -15.56 23.65 -0.52
CA THR A 229 -14.29 23.80 -1.25
C THR A 229 -13.10 23.38 -0.39
N ILE A 230 -11.99 23.00 -1.03
CA ILE A 230 -10.73 22.68 -0.34
C ILE A 230 -10.30 23.86 0.55
N GLU A 231 -10.47 25.10 0.09
CA GLU A 231 -10.19 26.31 0.87
C GLU A 231 -11.05 26.40 2.14
N ALA A 232 -12.37 26.18 2.01
CA ALA A 232 -13.29 26.22 3.13
C ALA A 232 -13.00 25.10 4.14
N ILE A 233 -12.69 23.89 3.65
CA ILE A 233 -12.30 22.75 4.50
C ILE A 233 -11.00 23.08 5.25
N ALA A 234 -9.98 23.61 4.56
CA ALA A 234 -8.72 23.99 5.17
C ALA A 234 -8.91 25.05 6.26
N ALA A 235 -9.72 26.08 5.99
CA ALA A 235 -10.05 27.13 6.97
C ALA A 235 -10.75 26.56 8.20
N ALA A 236 -11.69 25.63 8.02
CA ALA A 236 -12.40 24.97 9.12
C ALA A 236 -11.49 24.06 9.96
N VAL A 237 -10.49 23.41 9.35
CA VAL A 237 -9.49 22.61 10.08
C VAL A 237 -8.48 23.48 10.82
N ALA A 238 -8.18 24.67 10.29
CA ALA A 238 -7.27 25.64 10.89
C ALA A 238 -7.91 26.51 11.99
N GLU A 239 -9.22 26.39 12.23
CA GLU A 239 -9.95 27.22 13.19
C GLU A 239 -9.32 27.14 14.60
N GLY A 240 -9.12 28.30 15.24
CA GLY A 240 -8.49 28.40 16.55
C GLY A 240 -6.95 28.29 16.55
N SER A 241 -6.32 28.08 15.40
CA SER A 241 -4.86 28.08 15.26
C SER A 241 -4.29 29.49 15.07
N ASN A 242 -3.01 29.68 15.41
CA ASN A 242 -2.31 30.92 15.06
C ASN A 242 -2.07 31.02 13.54
N ARG A 243 -1.71 32.21 13.05
CA ARG A 243 -1.58 32.49 11.61
C ARG A 243 -0.55 31.61 10.89
N GLU A 244 0.54 31.28 11.55
CA GLU A 244 1.62 30.45 10.97
C GLU A 244 1.16 28.99 10.84
N VAL A 245 0.59 28.42 11.91
CA VAL A 245 0.04 27.07 11.92
C VAL A 245 -1.13 26.93 10.94
N ALA A 246 -1.99 27.95 10.86
CA ALA A 246 -3.10 27.96 9.90
C ALA A 246 -2.63 27.91 8.45
N ALA A 247 -1.55 28.61 8.11
CA ALA A 247 -0.95 28.55 6.78
C ALA A 247 -0.39 27.15 6.47
N THR A 248 0.31 26.53 7.44
CA THR A 248 0.84 25.17 7.29
C THR A 248 -0.29 24.13 7.12
N ILE A 249 -1.36 24.23 7.91
CA ILE A 249 -2.54 23.36 7.78
C ILE A 249 -3.14 23.50 6.39
N THR A 250 -3.29 24.73 5.91
CA THR A 250 -3.89 25.00 4.60
C THR A 250 -3.09 24.35 3.48
N GLU A 251 -1.77 24.54 3.45
CA GLU A 251 -0.90 23.90 2.44
C GLU A 251 -0.93 22.38 2.56
N THR A 252 -0.96 21.84 3.79
CA THR A 252 -1.05 20.39 4.02
C THR A 252 -2.35 19.81 3.47
N VAL A 253 -3.48 20.48 3.72
CA VAL A 253 -4.80 20.03 3.25
C VAL A 253 -4.88 20.08 1.72
N VAL A 254 -4.41 21.16 1.10
CA VAL A 254 -4.40 21.31 -0.36
C VAL A 254 -3.51 20.23 -1.01
N ALA A 255 -2.30 20.03 -0.48
CA ALA A 255 -1.39 18.99 -0.96
C ALA A 255 -1.99 17.59 -0.79
N ALA A 256 -2.64 17.31 0.34
CA ALA A 256 -3.28 16.03 0.60
C ALA A 256 -4.42 15.75 -0.39
N PHE A 257 -5.34 16.69 -0.60
CA PHE A 257 -6.42 16.49 -1.57
C PHE A 257 -5.92 16.34 -3.01
N ARG A 258 -4.83 17.03 -3.37
CA ARG A 258 -4.16 16.82 -4.66
C ARG A 258 -3.66 15.39 -4.81
N ILE A 259 -2.91 14.89 -3.82
CA ILE A 259 -2.35 13.54 -3.82
C ILE A 259 -3.48 12.51 -3.88
N LEU A 260 -4.46 12.63 -2.98
CA LEU A 260 -5.59 11.71 -2.89
C LEU A 260 -6.46 11.74 -4.16
N TYR A 261 -6.57 12.88 -4.86
CA TYR A 261 -7.22 12.94 -6.17
C TYR A 261 -6.41 12.22 -7.23
N VAL A 262 -5.11 12.50 -7.34
CA VAL A 262 -4.21 11.87 -8.31
C VAL A 262 -4.18 10.35 -8.14
N ASP A 263 -4.22 9.86 -6.90
CA ASP A 263 -4.19 8.43 -6.58
C ASP A 263 -5.59 7.76 -6.60
N GLY A 264 -6.63 8.51 -6.98
CA GLY A 264 -7.97 7.97 -7.23
C GLY A 264 -8.90 7.87 -6.02
N ILE A 265 -8.43 8.24 -4.82
CA ILE A 265 -9.19 8.18 -3.56
C ILE A 265 -10.26 9.28 -3.52
N VAL A 266 -9.92 10.50 -3.92
CA VAL A 266 -10.91 11.53 -4.22
C VAL A 266 -11.42 11.24 -5.63
N ARG A 267 -12.71 10.93 -5.73
CA ARG A 267 -13.33 10.49 -6.98
C ARG A 267 -13.48 11.65 -7.96
N GLU A 268 -13.94 12.79 -7.46
CA GLU A 268 -14.26 13.99 -8.26
C GLU A 268 -13.85 15.27 -7.53
N LEU A 269 -13.45 16.28 -8.30
CA LEU A 269 -13.24 17.67 -7.86
C LEU A 269 -14.30 18.54 -8.54
N ARG A 270 -15.36 18.89 -7.81
CA ARG A 270 -16.50 19.61 -8.37
C ARG A 270 -16.25 21.12 -8.40
N VAL A 271 -16.88 21.78 -9.36
CA VAL A 271 -17.04 23.24 -9.33
C VAL A 271 -18.18 23.53 -8.37
N GLU A 272 -18.06 24.58 -7.57
CA GLU A 272 -19.21 25.14 -6.84
C GLU A 272 -20.38 25.34 -7.80
N ALA A 273 -21.59 24.97 -7.36
CA ALA A 273 -22.82 25.16 -8.12
C ALA A 273 -23.31 26.62 -8.02
#